data_AF-A0AAX3CP36-F1
#
_entry.id   AF-A0AAX3CP36-F1
#
_cell.length_a   1.000
_cell.length_b   1.000
_cell.length_c   1.000
_cell.angle_alpha   90.00
_cell.angle_beta   90.00
_cell.angle_gamma   90.00
#
_symmetry.space_group_name_H-M   'P 1'
#
loop_
_entity.id
_entity.type
_entity.pdbx_description
1 polymer ?
#
loop_
_entity_poly.entity_id
_entity_poly.type
_entity_poly.pdbx_seq_one_letter_code
_entity_poly.pdbx_strand_id
1 'polypeptide(L)'
;MTADNLHHSVNFSFLAEHDPLFVQITATAEQVFSSDPNTTLMKLRQFGEALAQNIAVRLNITRNDNPTQQELLYRLDRELQLDPAIRQLFHTLRIEGNKATHQFQTKHREAMDALRVARALAIWFHQTFGKQDSTFNPGPFLPPHDPSEQLSKSQSAIEQLKQTLLAANQKLETSEQLQALLKQQKDEYEQLAQAMDQEAREQQKLLEINQQDLQRLQRDYEARLKALQEQLAQQAQQAVMAQRKEFGRRSSYARKQVITEELTRILIDQQLNEWGWLADSQELTNGRDFP
;
A
#
# COMPACT_ATOMS: atom_id res chain seq x y z
N MET A 1 -1.91 -9.74 21.90
CA MET A 1 -1.11 -8.79 21.09
C MET A 1 -1.92 -7.51 21.00
N THR A 2 -1.37 -6.37 21.38
CA THR A 2 -2.11 -5.11 21.54
C THR A 2 -2.56 -4.55 20.20
N ALA A 3 -3.76 -3.95 20.17
CA ALA A 3 -4.39 -3.32 19.00
C ALA A 3 -3.56 -2.16 18.38
N ASP A 4 -2.49 -1.72 19.04
CA ASP A 4 -1.59 -0.64 18.59
C ASP A 4 -0.73 -0.98 17.36
N ASN A 5 -0.60 -2.26 16.99
CA ASN A 5 0.23 -2.64 15.83
C ASN A 5 -0.48 -2.57 14.47
N LEU A 6 -1.79 -2.28 14.41
CA LEU A 6 -2.54 -2.24 13.15
C LEU A 6 -2.39 -0.94 12.34
N HIS A 7 -1.72 0.09 12.87
CA HIS A 7 -1.62 1.41 12.20
C HIS A 7 -0.19 1.84 11.89
N HIS A 8 0.82 1.01 12.16
CA HIS A 8 2.21 1.37 11.97
C HIS A 8 2.75 0.86 10.64
N SER A 9 2.76 1.73 9.62
CA SER A 9 3.50 1.47 8.40
C SER A 9 4.99 1.74 8.62
N VAL A 10 5.82 0.71 8.45
CA VAL A 10 7.27 0.84 8.64
C VAL A 10 7.90 1.68 7.53
N ASN A 11 7.43 1.56 6.29
CA ASN A 11 7.99 2.31 5.17
C ASN A 11 7.41 3.71 4.99
N PHE A 12 6.26 4.04 5.61
CA PHE A 12 5.52 5.27 5.33
C PHE A 12 5.15 6.08 6.60
N SER A 13 5.62 5.70 7.78
CA SER A 13 5.33 6.38 9.06
C SER A 13 5.60 7.88 9.05
N PHE A 14 6.61 8.34 8.30
CA PHE A 14 6.96 9.76 8.15
C PHE A 14 5.88 10.62 7.47
N LEU A 15 4.88 10.02 6.82
CA LEU A 15 3.76 10.74 6.22
C LEU A 15 2.77 11.28 7.26
N ALA A 16 2.87 10.85 8.52
CA ALA A 16 2.04 11.34 9.62
C ALA A 16 2.14 12.86 9.82
N GLU A 17 3.28 13.48 9.47
CA GLU A 17 3.46 14.94 9.49
C GLU A 17 2.51 15.66 8.52
N HIS A 18 2.16 15.01 7.41
CA HIS A 18 1.37 15.60 6.33
C HIS A 18 -0.11 15.31 6.49
N ASP A 19 -0.47 14.03 6.58
CA ASP A 19 -1.85 13.61 6.81
C ASP A 19 -1.94 12.17 7.36
N PRO A 20 -2.72 11.93 8.42
CA PRO A 20 -3.01 10.58 8.90
C PRO A 20 -3.61 9.65 7.81
N LEU A 21 -4.37 10.21 6.86
CA LEU A 21 -4.94 9.42 5.76
C LEU A 21 -3.88 8.74 4.91
N PHE A 22 -2.74 9.41 4.67
CA PHE A 22 -1.66 8.83 3.88
C PHE A 22 -1.08 7.59 4.55
N VAL A 23 -0.79 7.69 5.85
CA VAL A 23 -0.28 6.57 6.65
C VAL A 23 -1.27 5.42 6.67
N GLN A 24 -2.57 5.71 6.84
CA GLN A 24 -3.60 4.67 6.89
C GLN A 24 -3.71 3.90 5.56
N ILE A 25 -3.73 4.62 4.42
CA ILE A 25 -3.80 3.99 3.09
C ILE A 25 -2.58 3.12 2.85
N THR A 26 -1.37 3.63 3.13
CA THR A 26 -0.13 2.90 2.90
C THR A 26 0.06 1.74 3.88
N ALA A 27 -0.33 1.89 5.15
CA ALA A 27 -0.32 0.80 6.13
C ALA A 27 -1.25 -0.33 5.71
N THR A 28 -2.46 0.01 5.23
CA THR A 28 -3.40 -0.99 4.70
C THR A 28 -2.80 -1.69 3.48
N ALA A 29 -2.13 -0.96 2.58
CA ALA A 29 -1.46 -1.54 1.43
C ALA A 29 -0.36 -2.53 1.82
N GLU A 30 0.44 -2.23 2.83
CA GLU A 30 1.48 -3.14 3.33
C GLU A 30 0.89 -4.38 4.01
N GLN A 31 -0.17 -4.22 4.80
CA GLN A 31 -0.81 -5.32 5.51
C GLN A 31 -1.45 -6.34 4.58
N VAL A 32 -2.11 -5.86 3.52
CA VAL A 32 -2.81 -6.72 2.56
C VAL A 32 -1.90 -7.23 1.45
N PHE A 33 -0.62 -6.83 1.41
CA PHE A 33 0.33 -7.23 0.37
C PHE A 33 0.41 -8.74 0.14
N SER A 34 0.51 -9.51 1.22
CA SER A 34 0.69 -10.97 1.12
C SER A 34 -0.63 -11.71 0.92
N SER A 35 -1.74 -11.20 1.44
CA SER A 35 -3.05 -11.85 1.30
C SER A 35 -3.74 -11.49 -0.02
N ASP A 36 -3.57 -10.26 -0.49
CA ASP A 36 -4.23 -9.71 -1.68
C ASP A 36 -3.38 -8.61 -2.35
N PRO A 37 -2.51 -9.00 -3.30
CA PRO A 37 -1.73 -8.09 -4.13
C PRO A 37 -2.58 -7.10 -4.93
N ASN A 38 -3.81 -7.47 -5.30
CA ASN A 38 -4.72 -6.62 -6.06
C ASN A 38 -5.17 -5.44 -5.20
N THR A 39 -5.69 -5.72 -4.00
CA THR A 39 -6.08 -4.68 -3.05
C THR A 39 -4.90 -3.77 -2.71
N THR A 40 -3.68 -4.31 -2.64
CA THR A 40 -2.46 -3.51 -2.45
C THR A 40 -2.27 -2.50 -3.58
N LEU A 41 -2.31 -2.93 -4.83
CA LEU A 41 -2.19 -2.05 -6.00
C LEU A 41 -3.30 -0.99 -6.04
N MET A 42 -4.54 -1.36 -5.70
CA MET A 42 -5.64 -0.40 -5.60
C MET A 42 -5.37 0.66 -4.52
N LYS A 43 -4.88 0.25 -3.34
CA LYS A 43 -4.55 1.19 -2.24
C LYS A 43 -3.40 2.11 -2.61
N LEU A 44 -2.36 1.61 -3.27
CA LEU A 44 -1.23 2.43 -3.72
C LEU A 44 -1.63 3.43 -4.80
N ARG A 45 -2.58 3.07 -5.67
CA ARG A 45 -3.18 4.03 -6.60
C ARG A 45 -3.97 5.11 -5.87
N GLN A 46 -4.83 4.74 -4.91
CA GLN A 46 -5.57 5.70 -4.08
C GLN A 46 -4.61 6.68 -3.38
N PHE A 47 -3.49 6.18 -2.88
CA PHE A 47 -2.43 6.99 -2.30
C PHE A 47 -1.84 7.99 -3.32
N GLY A 48 -1.48 7.53 -4.53
CA GLY A 48 -0.99 8.40 -5.60
C GLY A 48 -2.00 9.48 -6.02
N GLU A 49 -3.29 9.14 -6.08
CA GLU A 49 -4.37 10.11 -6.34
C GLU A 49 -4.46 11.16 -5.23
N ALA A 50 -4.44 10.73 -3.98
CA ALA A 50 -4.52 11.61 -2.82
C ALA A 50 -3.32 12.58 -2.76
N LEU A 51 -2.10 12.12 -3.09
CA LEU A 51 -0.92 12.97 -3.22
C LEU A 51 -1.05 13.99 -4.34
N ALA A 52 -1.44 13.57 -5.55
CA ALA A 52 -1.59 14.48 -6.70
C ALA A 52 -2.62 15.58 -6.40
N GLN A 53 -3.72 15.22 -5.77
CA GLN A 53 -4.70 16.18 -5.27
C GLN A 53 -4.05 17.14 -4.27
N ASN A 54 -3.37 16.62 -3.24
CA ASN A 54 -2.73 17.45 -2.22
C ASN A 54 -1.80 18.52 -2.84
N ILE A 55 -0.95 18.11 -3.78
CA ILE A 55 -0.03 18.98 -4.52
C ILE A 55 -0.80 20.08 -5.25
N ALA A 56 -1.87 19.71 -5.97
CA ALA A 56 -2.67 20.66 -6.72
C ALA A 56 -3.26 21.76 -5.82
N VAL A 57 -3.78 21.41 -4.65
CA VAL A 57 -4.30 22.41 -3.70
C VAL A 57 -3.18 23.25 -3.13
N ARG A 58 -2.08 22.65 -2.66
CA ARG A 58 -0.96 23.40 -2.06
C ARG A 58 -0.34 24.42 -3.00
N LEU A 59 -0.36 24.18 -4.31
CA LEU A 59 0.24 25.04 -5.34
C LEU A 59 -0.80 25.87 -6.10
N ASN A 60 -2.02 25.91 -5.58
CA ASN A 60 -3.16 26.64 -6.11
C ASN A 60 -3.39 26.36 -7.61
N ILE A 61 -3.35 25.08 -7.99
CA ILE A 61 -3.65 24.60 -9.34
C ILE A 61 -5.13 24.23 -9.36
N THR A 62 -5.88 24.86 -10.27
CA THR A 62 -7.33 24.66 -10.40
C THR A 62 -7.64 23.21 -10.73
N ARG A 63 -8.48 22.61 -9.88
CA ARG A 63 -8.96 21.25 -10.10
C ARG A 63 -10.03 21.19 -11.19
N ASN A 64 -10.91 22.19 -11.35
CA ASN A 64 -12.11 22.19 -12.23
C ASN A 64 -12.90 20.86 -12.19
N ASP A 65 -14.13 20.90 -11.66
CA ASP A 65 -15.17 19.85 -11.81
C ASP A 65 -14.68 18.39 -11.71
N ASN A 66 -13.92 18.05 -10.67
CA ASN A 66 -13.41 16.69 -10.43
C ASN A 66 -12.68 16.08 -11.64
N PRO A 67 -11.48 16.58 -11.98
CA PRO A 67 -10.75 16.12 -13.15
C PRO A 67 -10.39 14.64 -12.98
N THR A 68 -10.32 13.91 -14.09
CA THR A 68 -9.78 12.55 -14.04
C THR A 68 -8.33 12.58 -13.52
N GLN A 69 -7.86 11.49 -12.90
CA GLN A 69 -6.48 11.44 -12.39
C GLN A 69 -5.45 11.78 -13.49
N GLN A 70 -5.69 11.32 -14.72
CA GLN A 70 -4.83 11.60 -15.86
C GLN A 70 -4.80 13.11 -16.20
N GLU A 71 -5.97 13.76 -16.23
CA GLU A 71 -6.05 15.21 -16.45
C GLU A 71 -5.37 15.99 -15.34
N LEU A 72 -5.54 15.58 -14.08
CA LEU A 72 -4.88 16.22 -12.95
C LEU A 72 -3.36 16.12 -13.09
N LEU A 73 -2.83 14.93 -13.39
CA LEU A 73 -1.39 14.73 -13.59
C LEU A 73 -0.85 15.54 -14.78
N TYR A 74 -1.59 15.61 -15.89
CA TYR A 74 -1.20 16.43 -17.05
C TYR A 74 -1.13 17.92 -16.69
N ARG A 75 -2.10 18.43 -15.92
CA ARG A 75 -2.09 19.82 -15.45
C ARG A 75 -0.95 20.09 -14.47
N LEU A 76 -0.71 19.19 -13.52
CA LEU A 76 0.43 19.30 -12.61
C LEU A 76 1.74 19.36 -13.39
N ASP A 77 1.91 18.51 -14.39
CA ASP A 77 3.10 18.50 -15.24
C ASP A 77 3.27 19.84 -16.00
N ARG A 78 2.20 20.35 -16.59
CA ARG A 78 2.23 21.62 -17.34
C ARG A 78 2.55 22.82 -16.46
N GLU A 79 1.98 22.88 -15.26
CA GLU A 79 2.10 24.04 -14.36
C GLU A 79 3.38 24.01 -13.52
N LEU A 80 3.89 22.82 -13.20
CA LEU A 80 5.03 22.63 -12.29
C LEU A 80 6.31 22.19 -12.98
N GLN A 81 6.23 21.78 -14.26
CA GLN A 81 7.35 21.17 -15.00
C GLN A 81 7.95 20.02 -14.19
N LEU A 82 7.11 19.03 -13.86
CA LEU A 82 7.55 17.89 -13.05
C LEU A 82 8.69 17.16 -13.75
N ASP A 83 9.66 16.70 -12.96
CA ASP A 83 10.73 15.85 -13.47
C ASP A 83 10.12 14.60 -14.11
N PRO A 84 10.58 14.19 -15.32
CA PRO A 84 10.04 13.04 -16.02
C PRO A 84 10.01 11.75 -15.19
N ALA A 85 10.98 11.56 -14.29
CA ALA A 85 11.02 10.39 -13.42
C ALA A 85 9.86 10.41 -12.42
N ILE A 86 9.57 11.55 -11.80
CA ILE A 86 8.45 11.69 -10.85
C ILE A 86 7.11 11.52 -11.56
N ARG A 87 6.99 12.06 -12.78
CA ARG A 87 5.82 11.84 -13.63
C ARG A 87 5.63 10.36 -13.93
N GLN A 88 6.71 9.63 -14.23
CA GLN A 88 6.66 8.19 -14.45
C GLN A 88 6.22 7.44 -13.20
N LEU A 89 6.68 7.81 -11.99
CA LEU A 89 6.22 7.17 -10.74
C LEU A 89 4.68 7.25 -10.58
N PHE A 90 4.09 8.44 -10.80
CA PHE A 90 2.63 8.58 -10.79
C PHE A 90 1.95 7.76 -11.90
N HIS A 91 2.54 7.72 -13.09
CA HIS A 91 2.02 6.95 -14.22
C HIS A 91 2.02 5.45 -13.92
N THR A 92 3.12 4.92 -13.39
CA THR A 92 3.30 3.53 -12.99
C THR A 92 2.23 3.10 -11.99
N LEU A 93 2.04 3.84 -10.89
CA LEU A 93 1.00 3.51 -9.90
C LEU A 93 -0.41 3.53 -10.50
N ARG A 94 -0.67 4.46 -11.41
CA ARG A 94 -1.96 4.53 -12.12
C ARG A 94 -2.16 3.32 -13.02
N ILE A 95 -1.17 2.96 -13.84
CA ILE A 95 -1.29 1.83 -14.78
C ILE A 95 -1.45 0.52 -14.01
N GLU A 96 -0.58 0.25 -13.05
CA GLU A 96 -0.63 -1.00 -12.27
C GLU A 96 -1.91 -1.11 -11.44
N GLY A 97 -2.35 -0.01 -10.80
CA GLY A 97 -3.64 -0.01 -10.09
C GLY A 97 -4.85 -0.21 -11.00
N ASN A 98 -4.82 0.31 -12.24
CA ASN A 98 -5.89 0.06 -13.22
C ASN A 98 -5.88 -1.38 -13.71
N LYS A 99 -4.69 -1.94 -14.03
CA LYS A 99 -4.54 -3.33 -14.42
C LYS A 99 -5.10 -4.24 -13.32
N ALA A 100 -4.75 -4.00 -12.06
CA ALA A 100 -5.25 -4.76 -10.91
C ALA A 100 -6.79 -4.75 -10.82
N THR A 101 -7.42 -3.61 -11.10
CA THR A 101 -8.89 -3.47 -11.07
C THR A 101 -9.59 -4.24 -12.20
N HIS A 102 -8.94 -4.38 -13.38
CA HIS A 102 -9.56 -4.96 -14.58
C HIS A 102 -9.10 -6.39 -14.91
N GLN A 103 -7.88 -6.75 -14.53
CA GLN A 103 -7.29 -8.06 -14.72
C GLN A 103 -7.27 -8.73 -13.34
N PHE A 104 -8.20 -9.65 -13.09
CA PHE A 104 -8.37 -10.38 -11.83
C PHE A 104 -7.16 -11.27 -11.43
N GLN A 105 -6.01 -11.12 -12.10
CA GLN A 105 -4.74 -11.78 -11.81
C GLN A 105 -3.67 -10.71 -11.67
N THR A 106 -3.09 -10.59 -10.48
CA THR A 106 -1.97 -9.70 -10.18
C THR A 106 -0.82 -10.51 -9.63
N LYS A 107 0.41 -10.19 -10.05
CA LYS A 107 1.59 -10.88 -9.53
C LYS A 107 2.07 -10.17 -8.26
N HIS A 108 2.49 -10.93 -7.25
CA HIS A 108 3.11 -10.38 -6.03
C HIS A 108 4.28 -9.45 -6.34
N ARG A 109 5.02 -9.73 -7.43
CA ARG A 109 6.11 -8.88 -7.90
C ARG A 109 5.64 -7.49 -8.33
N GLU A 110 4.57 -7.40 -9.11
CA GLU A 110 4.00 -6.12 -9.57
C GLU A 110 3.56 -5.27 -8.37
N ALA A 111 2.94 -5.91 -7.37
CA ALA A 111 2.59 -5.26 -6.11
C ALA A 111 3.82 -4.81 -5.31
N MET A 112 4.91 -5.58 -5.33
CA MET A 112 6.16 -5.20 -4.65
C MET A 112 6.86 -4.02 -5.34
N ASP A 113 6.92 -4.04 -6.67
CA ASP A 113 7.48 -2.94 -7.45
C ASP A 113 6.64 -1.68 -7.30
N ALA A 114 5.31 -1.80 -7.26
CA ALA A 114 4.43 -0.69 -6.94
C ALA A 114 4.64 -0.16 -5.51
N LEU A 115 4.90 -1.01 -4.51
CA LEU A 115 5.25 -0.56 -3.15
C LEU A 115 6.54 0.26 -3.14
N ARG A 116 7.57 -0.20 -3.86
CA ARG A 116 8.83 0.56 -4.03
C ARG A 116 8.60 1.91 -4.70
N VAL A 117 7.80 1.94 -5.77
CA VAL A 117 7.44 3.16 -6.50
C VAL A 117 6.65 4.12 -5.60
N ALA A 118 5.66 3.62 -4.86
CA ALA A 118 4.86 4.42 -3.94
C ALA A 118 5.72 5.00 -2.81
N ARG A 119 6.66 4.23 -2.28
CA ARG A 119 7.61 4.71 -1.26
C ARG A 119 8.53 5.78 -1.81
N ALA A 120 9.08 5.59 -3.01
CA ALA A 120 9.89 6.62 -3.66
C ALA A 120 9.09 7.92 -3.81
N LEU A 121 7.84 7.82 -4.26
CA LEU A 121 6.95 8.96 -4.39
C LEU A 121 6.63 9.63 -3.04
N ALA A 122 6.42 8.85 -1.98
CA ALA A 122 6.20 9.35 -0.63
C ALA A 122 7.41 10.11 -0.07
N ILE A 123 8.63 9.57 -0.27
CA ILE A 123 9.89 10.23 0.14
C ILE A 123 10.05 11.55 -0.61
N TRP A 124 9.86 11.55 -1.93
CA TRP A 124 9.92 12.76 -2.75
C TRP A 124 8.92 13.81 -2.27
N PHE A 125 7.68 13.40 -1.97
CA PHE A 125 6.64 14.30 -1.46
C PHE A 125 7.03 14.89 -0.11
N HIS A 126 7.49 14.06 0.84
CA HIS A 126 7.92 14.52 2.16
C HIS A 126 9.10 15.49 2.07
N GLN A 127 10.10 15.23 1.23
CA GLN A 127 11.23 16.15 1.05
C GLN A 127 10.81 17.49 0.38
N THR A 128 9.79 17.44 -0.47
CA THR A 128 9.30 18.63 -1.19
C THR A 128 8.42 19.53 -0.32
N PHE A 129 7.63 18.98 0.59
CA PHE A 129 6.67 19.75 1.40
C PHE A 129 6.92 19.73 2.91
N GLY A 130 7.73 18.81 3.42
CA GLY A 130 8.06 18.67 4.84
C GLY A 130 8.88 19.84 5.37
N LYS A 131 8.97 19.94 6.69
CA LYS A 131 9.88 20.89 7.36
C LYS A 131 11.32 20.55 6.97
N GLN A 132 12.17 21.57 6.82
CA GLN A 132 13.54 21.40 6.34
C GLN A 132 14.44 20.69 7.37
N ASP A 133 14.24 19.40 7.58
CA ASP A 133 15.23 18.58 8.25
C ASP A 133 16.18 18.04 7.19
N SER A 134 17.32 18.72 7.04
CA SER A 134 18.42 18.33 6.14
C SER A 134 19.04 16.97 6.50
N THR A 135 18.45 16.27 7.46
CA THR A 135 18.84 15.00 8.06
C THR A 135 17.79 13.89 7.84
N PHE A 136 16.72 14.13 7.08
CA PHE A 136 15.72 13.10 6.81
C PHE A 136 16.34 11.93 6.02
N ASN A 137 16.51 10.80 6.69
CA ASN A 137 16.93 9.54 6.09
C ASN A 137 15.77 8.54 6.18
N PRO A 138 15.14 8.17 5.06
CA PRO A 138 14.01 7.23 5.06
C PRO A 138 14.43 5.79 5.38
N GLY A 139 15.74 5.47 5.41
CA GLY A 139 16.23 4.11 5.61
C GLY A 139 15.98 3.20 4.39
N PRO A 140 16.42 1.93 4.45
CA PRO A 140 16.16 0.95 3.39
C PRO A 140 14.67 0.60 3.31
N PHE A 141 14.23 0.14 2.14
CA PHE A 141 12.90 -0.45 1.98
C PHE A 141 12.85 -1.77 2.75
N LEU A 142 11.84 -1.95 3.60
CA LEU A 142 11.60 -3.18 4.32
C LEU A 142 10.39 -3.88 3.70
N PRO A 143 10.56 -5.05 3.05
CA PRO A 143 9.44 -5.74 2.41
C PRO A 143 8.38 -6.10 3.46
N PRO A 144 7.08 -5.98 3.12
CA PRO A 144 6.02 -6.36 4.04
C PRO A 144 6.17 -7.82 4.47
N HIS A 145 5.96 -8.09 5.75
CA HIS A 145 6.04 -9.43 6.31
C HIS A 145 4.87 -10.27 5.82
N ASP A 146 5.14 -11.52 5.41
CA ASP A 146 4.11 -12.45 4.97
C ASP A 146 3.45 -13.18 6.17
N PRO A 147 2.22 -12.82 6.56
CA PRO A 147 1.52 -13.47 7.67
C PRO A 147 1.11 -14.92 7.32
N SER A 148 1.10 -15.27 6.04
CA SER A 148 0.71 -16.60 5.57
C SER A 148 1.74 -17.67 5.90
N GLU A 149 3.01 -17.32 6.13
CA GLU A 149 4.00 -18.25 6.69
C GLU A 149 3.59 -18.74 8.08
N GLN A 150 3.12 -17.83 8.95
CA GLN A 150 2.71 -18.18 10.31
C GLN A 150 1.39 -18.97 10.31
N LEU A 151 0.46 -18.61 9.42
CA LEU A 151 -0.80 -19.33 9.24
C LEU A 151 -0.58 -20.74 8.65
N SER A 152 0.32 -20.89 7.67
CA SER A 152 0.69 -22.19 7.09
C SER A 152 1.40 -23.09 8.11
N LYS A 153 2.32 -22.52 8.91
CA LYS A 153 2.96 -23.21 10.04
C LYS A 153 1.94 -23.64 11.11
N SER A 154 0.92 -22.80 11.39
CA SER A 154 -0.14 -23.16 12.35
C SER A 154 -1.10 -24.21 11.80
N GLN A 155 -1.49 -24.13 10.53
CA GLN A 155 -2.34 -25.12 9.87
C GLN A 155 -1.67 -26.49 9.76
N SER A 156 -0.37 -26.52 9.39
CA SER A 156 0.40 -27.76 9.39
C SER A 156 0.56 -28.37 10.79
N ALA A 157 0.74 -27.54 11.82
CA ALA A 157 0.76 -27.99 13.21
C ALA A 157 -0.58 -28.58 13.67
N ILE A 158 -1.70 -27.96 13.28
CA ILE A 158 -3.06 -28.47 13.55
C ILE A 158 -3.28 -29.81 12.84
N GLU A 159 -2.88 -29.93 11.57
CA GLU A 159 -3.01 -31.17 10.82
C GLU A 159 -2.14 -32.28 11.42
N GLN A 160 -0.90 -31.97 11.84
CA GLN A 160 -0.05 -32.90 12.59
C GLN A 160 -0.66 -33.33 13.92
N LEU A 161 -1.26 -32.41 14.67
CA LEU A 161 -1.97 -32.73 15.92
C LEU A 161 -3.16 -33.66 15.66
N LYS A 162 -3.92 -33.38 14.60
CA LYS A 162 -5.08 -34.18 14.19
C LYS A 162 -4.67 -35.60 13.78
N GLN A 163 -3.60 -35.74 13.02
CA GLN A 163 -3.03 -37.04 12.66
C GLN A 163 -2.52 -37.80 13.90
N THR A 164 -1.91 -37.09 14.87
CA THR A 164 -1.46 -37.68 16.14
C THR A 164 -2.64 -38.17 16.98
N LEU A 165 -3.74 -37.40 17.05
CA LEU A 165 -4.97 -37.79 17.73
C LEU A 165 -5.64 -39.00 17.06
N LEU A 166 -5.66 -39.05 15.72
CA LEU A 166 -6.18 -40.20 14.97
C LEU A 166 -5.34 -41.47 15.21
N ALA A 167 -4.01 -41.34 15.21
CA ALA A 167 -3.10 -42.44 15.50
C ALA A 167 -3.18 -42.93 16.96
N ALA A 168 -3.46 -42.04 17.92
CA ALA A 168 -3.71 -42.39 19.32
C ALA A 168 -5.07 -43.12 19.48
N ASN A 169 -6.09 -42.71 18.70
CA ASN A 169 -7.42 -43.32 18.68
C ASN A 169 -7.41 -44.76 18.14
N GLN A 170 -6.59 -45.07 17.14
CA GLN A 170 -6.50 -46.42 16.54
C GLN A 170 -5.95 -47.50 17.49
N LYS A 171 -5.39 -47.13 18.65
CA LYS A 171 -4.87 -48.08 19.66
C LYS A 171 -5.92 -48.56 20.67
N LEU A 172 -7.14 -48.02 20.63
CA LEU A 172 -8.22 -48.31 21.59
C LEU A 172 -9.39 -49.01 20.88
N GLU A 173 -9.20 -50.25 20.44
CA GLU A 173 -10.22 -51.03 19.72
C GLU A 173 -11.08 -51.93 20.62
N THR A 174 -11.20 -51.66 21.93
CA THR A 174 -12.21 -52.38 22.76
C THR A 174 -12.65 -51.57 23.97
N SER A 175 -13.94 -51.62 24.28
CA SER A 175 -14.59 -51.16 25.53
C SER A 175 -15.04 -49.68 25.61
N GLU A 176 -15.98 -49.43 26.54
CA GLU A 176 -16.69 -48.19 26.90
C GLU A 176 -15.86 -46.90 26.86
N GLN A 177 -14.54 -47.04 27.00
CA GLN A 177 -13.55 -45.99 26.79
C GLN A 177 -13.67 -45.31 25.43
N LEU A 178 -14.00 -46.03 24.34
CA LEU A 178 -14.21 -45.43 23.01
C LEU A 178 -15.44 -44.52 22.97
N GLN A 179 -16.55 -44.92 23.61
CA GLN A 179 -17.76 -44.10 23.68
C GLN A 179 -17.56 -42.86 24.56
N ALA A 180 -16.83 -43.00 25.67
CA ALA A 180 -16.44 -41.88 26.51
C ALA A 180 -15.54 -40.88 25.74
N LEU A 181 -14.58 -41.39 24.96
CA LEU A 181 -13.67 -40.57 24.16
C LEU A 181 -14.38 -39.84 23.02
N LEU A 182 -15.32 -40.49 22.33
CA LEU A 182 -16.16 -39.86 21.30
C LEU A 182 -17.04 -38.75 21.86
N LYS A 183 -17.55 -38.93 23.09
CA LYS A 183 -18.32 -37.89 23.79
C LYS A 183 -17.43 -36.70 24.13
N GLN A 184 -16.25 -36.96 24.71
CA GLN A 184 -15.26 -35.92 25.01
C GLN A 184 -14.83 -35.16 23.74
N GLN A 185 -14.61 -35.87 22.63
CA GLN A 185 -14.25 -35.27 21.35
C GLN A 185 -15.36 -34.35 20.82
N LYS A 186 -16.63 -34.76 20.93
CA LYS A 186 -17.78 -33.91 20.55
C LYS A 186 -17.86 -32.66 21.40
N ASP A 187 -17.70 -32.79 22.72
CA ASP A 187 -17.72 -31.66 23.64
C ASP A 187 -16.56 -30.67 23.34
N GLU A 188 -15.36 -31.18 23.02
CA GLU A 188 -14.20 -30.37 22.61
C GLU A 188 -14.44 -29.66 21.26
N TYR A 189 -15.01 -30.36 20.27
CA TYR A 189 -15.38 -29.74 18.99
C TYR A 189 -16.44 -28.65 19.15
N GLU A 190 -17.43 -28.85 20.04
CA GLU A 190 -18.46 -27.86 20.32
C GLU A 190 -17.87 -26.62 21.00
N GLN A 191 -16.96 -26.80 21.96
CA GLN A 191 -16.22 -25.69 22.58
C GLN A 191 -15.36 -24.93 21.57
N LEU A 192 -14.64 -25.64 20.69
CA LEU A 192 -13.82 -25.03 19.65
C LEU A 192 -14.67 -24.22 18.64
N ALA A 193 -15.82 -24.77 18.22
CA ALA A 193 -16.74 -24.09 17.32
C ALA A 193 -17.29 -22.80 17.95
N GLN A 194 -17.64 -22.84 19.25
CA GLN A 194 -18.08 -21.64 19.98
C GLN A 194 -16.96 -20.59 20.08
N ALA A 195 -15.71 -21.00 20.34
CA ALA A 195 -14.57 -20.09 20.39
C ALA A 195 -14.29 -19.43 19.03
N MET A 196 -14.32 -20.20 17.93
CA MET A 196 -14.15 -19.67 16.58
C MET A 196 -15.26 -18.68 16.20
N ASP A 197 -16.51 -18.94 16.58
CA ASP A 197 -17.64 -18.05 16.32
C ASP A 197 -17.58 -16.76 17.17
N GLN A 198 -17.00 -16.82 18.37
CA GLN A 198 -16.69 -15.61 19.16
C GLN A 198 -15.58 -14.79 18.49
N GLU A 199 -14.47 -15.43 18.12
CA GLU A 199 -13.33 -14.76 17.48
C GLU A 199 -13.73 -14.13 16.14
N ALA A 200 -14.51 -14.83 15.30
CA ALA A 200 -15.01 -14.30 14.04
C ALA A 200 -15.89 -13.05 14.24
N ARG A 201 -16.74 -13.04 15.26
CA ARG A 201 -17.58 -11.87 15.60
C ARG A 201 -16.75 -10.69 16.09
N GLU A 202 -15.71 -10.92 16.88
CA GLU A 202 -14.80 -9.88 17.33
C GLU A 202 -14.00 -9.28 16.17
N GLN A 203 -13.46 -10.13 15.29
CA GLN A 203 -12.77 -9.69 14.08
C GLN A 203 -13.68 -8.90 13.16
N GLN A 204 -14.93 -9.33 12.97
CA GLN A 204 -15.89 -8.61 12.14
C GLN A 204 -16.17 -7.19 12.69
N LYS A 205 -16.39 -7.06 14.00
CA LYS A 205 -16.58 -5.74 14.64
C LYS A 205 -15.35 -4.85 14.46
N LEU A 206 -14.15 -5.40 14.59
CA LEU A 206 -12.92 -4.65 14.38
C LEU A 206 -12.78 -4.15 12.94
N LEU A 207 -13.12 -4.98 11.95
CA LEU A 207 -13.11 -4.59 10.54
C LEU A 207 -14.10 -3.47 10.25
N GLU A 208 -15.31 -3.53 10.84
CA GLU A 208 -16.32 -2.49 10.71
C GLU A 208 -15.83 -1.16 11.29
N ILE A 209 -15.21 -1.18 12.47
CA ILE A 209 -14.62 0.02 13.10
C ILE A 209 -13.52 0.61 12.20
N ASN A 210 -12.58 -0.23 11.73
CA ASN A 210 -11.50 0.21 10.85
C ASN A 210 -12.02 0.83 9.54
N GLN A 211 -13.10 0.28 8.98
CA GLN A 211 -13.74 0.83 7.78
C GLN A 211 -14.38 2.20 8.06
N GLN A 212 -15.07 2.35 9.19
CA GLN A 212 -15.67 3.62 9.59
C GLN A 212 -14.61 4.69 9.84
N ASP A 213 -13.53 4.34 10.52
CA ASP A 213 -12.42 5.26 10.78
C ASP A 213 -11.75 5.72 9.48
N LEU A 214 -11.55 4.81 8.52
CA LEU A 214 -11.03 5.17 7.21
C LEU A 214 -11.96 6.15 6.47
N GLN A 215 -13.27 5.90 6.47
CA GLN A 215 -14.24 6.79 5.85
C GLN A 215 -14.27 8.17 6.52
N ARG A 216 -14.15 8.21 7.84
CA ARG A 216 -14.05 9.46 8.60
C ARG A 216 -12.80 10.24 8.20
N LEU A 217 -11.64 9.58 8.16
CA LEU A 217 -10.38 10.19 7.74
C LEU A 217 -10.45 10.75 6.32
N GLN A 218 -11.13 10.07 5.40
CA GLN A 218 -11.36 10.55 4.03
C GLN A 218 -12.19 11.84 4.01
N ARG A 219 -13.31 11.88 4.74
CA ARG A 219 -14.15 13.09 4.84
C ARG A 219 -13.39 14.25 5.47
N ASP A 220 -12.64 13.98 6.53
CA ASP A 220 -11.82 14.99 7.21
C ASP A 220 -10.69 15.51 6.30
N TYR A 221 -10.13 14.64 5.45
CA TYR A 221 -9.13 15.02 4.44
C TYR A 221 -9.72 15.92 3.36
N GLU A 222 -10.88 15.56 2.80
CA GLU A 222 -11.57 16.37 1.79
C GLU A 222 -11.95 17.76 2.33
N ALA A 223 -12.46 17.82 3.56
CA ALA A 223 -12.77 19.07 4.23
C ALA A 223 -11.53 19.95 4.42
N ARG A 224 -10.40 19.36 4.86
CA ARG A 224 -9.12 20.07 5.01
C ARG A 224 -8.57 20.57 3.67
N LEU A 225 -8.68 19.76 2.61
CA LEU A 225 -8.28 20.18 1.27
C LEU A 225 -9.13 21.37 0.77
N LYS A 226 -10.45 21.35 1.01
CA LYS A 226 -11.33 22.45 0.62
C LYS A 226 -11.02 23.73 1.39
N ALA A 227 -10.85 23.64 2.70
CA ALA A 227 -10.48 24.78 3.54
C ALA A 227 -9.13 25.38 3.12
N LEU A 228 -8.15 24.53 2.81
CA LEU A 228 -6.84 24.96 2.32
C LEU A 228 -6.95 25.65 0.95
N GLN A 229 -7.81 25.15 0.06
CA GLN A 229 -8.07 25.77 -1.24
C GLN A 229 -8.70 27.16 -1.08
N GLU A 230 -9.67 27.33 -0.18
CA GLU A 230 -10.30 28.61 0.10
C GLU A 230 -9.31 29.63 0.70
N GLN A 231 -8.44 29.18 1.60
CA GLN A 231 -7.38 30.02 2.17
C GLN A 231 -6.37 30.47 1.11
N LEU A 232 -5.96 29.58 0.21
CA LEU A 232 -5.00 29.89 -0.85
C LEU A 232 -5.61 30.71 -1.99
N ALA A 233 -6.92 30.61 -2.23
CA ALA A 233 -7.63 31.46 -3.20
C ALA A 233 -7.56 32.96 -2.86
N GLN A 234 -7.35 33.29 -1.58
CA GLN A 234 -7.19 34.67 -1.11
C GLN A 234 -5.75 35.19 -1.22
N GLN A 235 -4.78 34.35 -1.59
CA GLN A 235 -3.39 34.78 -1.76
C GLN A 235 -3.17 35.56 -3.05
N ALA A 236 -2.29 36.56 -2.99
CA ALA A 236 -1.85 37.29 -4.18
C ALA A 236 -1.16 36.37 -5.19
N GLN A 237 -1.38 36.59 -6.49
CA GLN A 237 -0.79 35.78 -7.57
C GLN A 237 0.75 35.70 -7.49
N GLN A 238 1.41 36.76 -7.01
CA GLN A 238 2.86 36.79 -6.83
C GLN A 238 3.35 35.77 -5.78
N ALA A 239 2.60 35.59 -4.69
CA ALA A 239 2.93 34.61 -3.65
C ALA A 239 2.79 33.17 -4.18
N VAL A 240 1.76 32.89 -4.98
CA VAL A 240 1.55 31.60 -5.64
C VAL A 240 2.70 31.28 -6.60
N MET A 241 3.13 32.25 -7.41
CA MET A 241 4.26 32.06 -8.33
C MET A 241 5.57 31.78 -7.58
N ALA A 242 5.82 32.49 -6.47
CA ALA A 242 6.99 32.24 -5.62
C ALA A 242 6.97 30.83 -5.02
N GLN A 243 5.81 30.37 -4.55
CA GLN A 243 5.62 29.03 -3.99
C GLN A 243 5.86 27.94 -5.04
N ARG A 244 5.36 28.12 -6.27
CA ARG A 244 5.60 27.19 -7.39
C ARG A 244 7.08 27.12 -7.79
N LYS A 245 7.77 28.26 -7.80
CA LYS A 245 9.21 28.30 -8.08
C LYS A 245 10.02 27.59 -7.01
N GLU A 246 9.71 27.81 -5.73
CA GLU A 246 10.37 27.11 -4.63
C GLU A 246 10.06 25.61 -4.64
N PHE A 247 8.82 25.23 -4.98
CA PHE A 247 8.46 23.83 -5.23
C PHE A 247 9.34 23.21 -6.31
N GLY A 248 9.52 23.85 -7.46
CA GLY A 248 10.36 23.31 -8.54
C GLY A 248 11.80 23.07 -8.10
N ARG A 249 12.37 24.01 -7.32
CA ARG A 249 13.72 23.87 -6.75
C ARG A 249 13.83 22.69 -5.77
N ARG A 250 12.87 22.57 -4.84
CA ARG A 250 12.84 21.49 -3.84
C ARG A 250 12.58 20.12 -4.48
N SER A 251 11.64 20.05 -5.41
CA SER A 251 11.29 18.83 -6.15
C SER A 251 12.49 18.29 -6.93
N SER A 252 13.23 19.16 -7.62
CA SER A 252 14.44 18.75 -8.36
C SER A 252 15.55 18.23 -7.43
N TYR A 253 15.72 18.86 -6.26
CA TYR A 253 16.66 18.38 -5.25
C TYR A 253 16.25 17.01 -4.68
N ALA A 254 14.98 16.86 -4.29
CA ALA A 254 14.44 15.62 -3.74
C ALA A 254 14.57 14.45 -4.72
N ARG A 255 14.29 14.68 -6.01
CA ARG A 255 14.45 13.67 -7.07
C ARG A 255 15.86 13.05 -7.09
N LYS A 256 16.91 13.84 -6.88
CA LYS A 256 18.30 13.33 -6.89
C LYS A 256 18.58 12.31 -5.79
N GLN A 257 17.82 12.34 -4.70
CA GLN A 257 18.01 11.45 -3.56
C GLN A 257 17.10 10.20 -3.64
N VAL A 258 16.02 10.27 -4.40
CA VAL A 258 14.97 9.24 -4.44
C VAL A 258 15.19 8.23 -5.56
N ILE A 259 15.73 8.65 -6.71
CA ILE A 259 15.89 7.76 -7.86
C ILE A 259 17.14 6.88 -7.68
N THR A 260 16.92 5.61 -7.34
CA THR A 260 17.96 4.57 -7.25
C THR A 260 18.09 3.78 -8.55
N GLU A 261 19.14 2.98 -8.68
CA GLU A 261 19.32 2.07 -9.82
C GLU A 261 18.17 1.07 -9.93
N GLU A 262 17.79 0.43 -8.82
CA GLU A 262 16.67 -0.53 -8.78
C GLU A 262 15.37 0.12 -9.26
N LEU A 263 15.06 1.33 -8.78
CA LEU A 263 13.88 2.08 -9.21
C LEU A 263 13.96 2.42 -10.71
N THR A 264 15.13 2.79 -11.19
CA THR A 264 15.34 3.11 -12.62
C THR A 264 15.08 1.90 -13.50
N ARG A 265 15.51 0.69 -13.08
CA ARG A 265 15.24 -0.56 -13.79
C ARG A 265 13.73 -0.84 -13.87
N ILE A 266 13.01 -0.70 -12.75
CA ILE A 266 11.55 -0.87 -12.72
C ILE A 266 10.87 0.09 -13.71
N LEU A 267 11.28 1.36 -13.74
CA LEU A 267 10.68 2.35 -14.64
C LEU A 267 10.95 2.04 -16.12
N ILE A 268 12.16 1.59 -16.45
CA ILE A 268 12.53 1.20 -17.82
C ILE A 268 11.75 -0.04 -18.26
N ASP A 269 11.66 -1.06 -17.41
CA ASP A 269 10.89 -2.28 -17.71
C ASP A 269 9.43 -1.93 -18.01
N GLN A 270 8.84 -1.03 -17.23
CA GLN A 270 7.47 -0.56 -17.49
C GLN A 270 7.34 0.15 -18.84
N GLN A 271 8.26 1.05 -19.17
CA GLN A 271 8.22 1.77 -20.45
C GLN A 271 8.35 0.81 -21.64
N LEU A 272 9.23 -0.19 -21.54
CA LEU A 272 9.39 -1.21 -22.57
C LEU A 272 8.14 -2.09 -22.72
N ASN A 273 7.55 -2.51 -21.60
CA ASN A 273 6.30 -3.28 -21.60
C ASN A 273 5.13 -2.49 -22.21
N GLU A 274 5.03 -1.19 -21.95
CA GLU A 274 4.05 -0.30 -22.58
C GLU A 274 4.23 -0.22 -24.11
N TRP A 275 5.47 -0.34 -24.60
CA TRP A 275 5.79 -0.33 -26.03
C TRP A 275 5.67 -1.72 -26.68
N GLY A 276 5.18 -2.71 -25.93
CA GLY A 276 4.95 -4.08 -26.41
C GLY A 276 6.16 -5.00 -26.32
N TRP A 277 7.23 -4.59 -25.64
CA TRP A 277 8.43 -5.41 -25.43
C TRP A 277 8.30 -6.16 -24.10
N LEU A 278 8.55 -7.47 -24.07
CA LEU A 278 8.67 -8.21 -22.81
C LEU A 278 9.98 -7.83 -22.12
N ALA A 279 9.90 -6.93 -21.16
CA ALA A 279 11.04 -6.47 -20.37
C ALA A 279 10.87 -6.87 -18.91
N ASP A 280 11.91 -7.53 -18.41
CA ASP A 280 12.01 -8.00 -17.04
C ASP A 280 13.49 -8.04 -16.66
N SER A 281 14.02 -6.93 -16.14
CA SER A 281 15.43 -6.79 -15.82
C SER A 281 15.88 -7.59 -14.58
N GLN A 282 14.97 -8.25 -13.86
CA GLN A 282 15.33 -9.11 -12.71
C GLN A 282 15.28 -10.61 -13.04
N GLU A 283 14.44 -11.06 -13.98
CA GLU A 283 14.37 -12.46 -14.42
C GLU A 283 15.05 -12.70 -15.77
N LEU A 284 15.07 -11.72 -16.68
CA LEU A 284 15.77 -11.82 -17.96
C LEU A 284 17.23 -11.37 -17.81
N THR A 285 18.05 -12.18 -17.16
CA THR A 285 19.48 -12.15 -17.44
C THR A 285 19.68 -12.61 -18.89
N ASN A 286 20.33 -11.80 -19.72
CA ASN A 286 20.66 -12.11 -21.11
C ASN A 286 21.52 -13.38 -21.22
N GLY A 287 20.87 -14.54 -21.16
CA GLY A 287 21.33 -15.82 -21.66
C GLY A 287 20.41 -16.24 -22.79
N ARG A 288 20.42 -15.48 -23.91
CA ARG A 288 19.95 -16.04 -25.17
C ARG A 288 21.11 -16.83 -25.77
N ASP A 289 21.04 -18.14 -25.56
CA ASP A 289 21.26 -19.07 -26.67
C ASP A 289 20.40 -18.56 -27.84
N PHE A 290 21.06 -18.03 -28.87
CA PHE A 290 20.47 -17.95 -30.19
C PHE A 290 20.78 -19.27 -30.91
N PRO A 291 19.82 -19.83 -31.66
CA PRO A 291 20.02 -21.07 -32.42
C PRO A 291 21.09 -20.94 -33.49
#